data_AF-A0A957PNE3-F1
#
_entry.id   AF-A0A957PNE3-F1
#
_cell.length_a   1.000
_cell.length_b   1.000
_cell.length_c   1.000
_cell.angle_alpha   90.00
_cell.angle_beta   90.00
_cell.angle_gamma   90.00
#
_symmetry.space_group_name_H-M   'P 1'
#
loop_
_entity.id
_entity.type
_entity.pdbx_description
1 polymer ?
#
loop_
_entity_poly.entity_id
_entity_poly.type
_entity_poly.pdbx_seq_one_letter_code
_entity_poly.pdbx_strand_id
1 'polypeptide(L)' 'SNALYPLESMPRWMQIIAYANPTTYVVDGLRQTLFANGALPVVLSMAVLTVFAVVCQWYGLKSFQRILESR' A
#
# COMPACT_ATOMS: atom_id res chain seq x y z
N SER A 1 -3.11 -4.93 -16.46
CA SER A 1 -1.76 -5.51 -16.59
C SER A 1 -0.66 -4.44 -16.53
N ASN A 2 -0.53 -3.75 -15.39
CA ASN A 2 0.44 -2.66 -15.19
C ASN A 2 1.31 -2.94 -13.94
N ALA A 3 1.74 -4.20 -13.79
CA ALA A 3 2.53 -4.70 -12.65
C ALA A 3 4.00 -4.97 -13.01
N LEU A 4 4.38 -4.73 -14.28
CA LEU A 4 5.71 -5.02 -14.83
C LEU A 4 6.58 -3.78 -15.06
N TYR A 5 6.06 -2.56 -14.89
CA TYR A 5 6.87 -1.36 -15.01
C TYR A 5 7.53 -1.04 -13.66
N PRO A 6 8.87 -1.09 -13.56
CA PRO A 6 9.56 -0.64 -12.35
C PRO A 6 9.26 0.84 -12.12
N LEU A 7 9.11 1.24 -10.85
CA LEU A 7 8.84 2.63 -10.45
C LEU A 7 9.80 3.62 -11.11
N GLU A 8 11.05 3.20 -11.30
CA GLU A 8 12.13 3.99 -11.92
C GLU A 8 11.89 4.34 -13.38
N SER A 9 11.11 3.53 -14.11
CA SER A 9 10.82 3.74 -15.53
C SER A 9 9.62 4.66 -15.79
N MET A 10 8.87 5.03 -14.75
CA MET A 10 7.68 5.86 -14.86
C MET A 10 8.03 7.36 -14.91
N PRO A 11 7.23 8.20 -15.60
CA PRO A 11 7.36 9.66 -15.52
C PRO A 11 7.22 10.16 -14.07
N ARG A 12 7.95 11.22 -13.68
CA ARG A 12 7.95 11.76 -12.30
C ARG A 12 6.56 12.01 -11.71
N TRP A 13 5.64 12.55 -12.51
CA TRP A 13 4.26 12.81 -12.06
C TRP A 13 3.52 11.51 -11.69
N MET A 14 3.79 10.42 -12.41
CA MET A 14 3.19 9.11 -12.16
C MET A 14 3.83 8.43 -10.95
N GLN A 15 5.15 8.61 -10.75
CA GLN A 15 5.84 8.13 -9.55
C GLN A 15 5.24 8.75 -8.28
N ILE A 16 4.97 10.05 -8.27
CA ILE A 16 4.37 10.75 -7.12
C ILE A 16 3.01 10.12 -6.75
N ILE A 17 2.17 9.87 -7.75
CA ILE A 17 0.87 9.22 -7.55
C ILE A 17 1.04 7.77 -7.07
N ALA A 18 2.03 7.04 -7.61
CA ALA A 18 2.31 5.68 -7.21
C ALA A 18 2.79 5.61 -5.75
N TYR A 19 3.68 6.51 -5.30
CA TYR A 19 4.13 6.57 -3.91
C TYR A 19 3.02 6.95 -2.93
N ALA A 20 2.00 7.69 -3.37
CA ALA A 20 0.83 7.95 -2.55
C ALA A 20 -0.08 6.72 -2.37
N ASN A 21 0.05 5.70 -3.21
CA ASN A 21 -0.83 4.55 -3.21
C ASN A 21 -0.23 3.39 -2.37
N PRO A 22 -0.91 2.92 -1.31
CA PRO A 22 -0.43 1.80 -0.48
C PRO A 22 -0.27 0.49 -1.27
N THR A 23 -1.00 0.31 -2.38
CA THR A 23 -0.88 -0.88 -3.24
C THR A 23 0.48 -0.98 -3.94
N THR A 24 1.17 0.15 -4.17
CA THR A 24 2.54 0.18 -4.71
C THR A 24 3.50 -0.59 -3.81
N TYR A 25 3.37 -0.42 -2.50
CA TYR A 25 4.21 -1.07 -1.51
C TYR A 25 3.93 -2.57 -1.40
N VAL A 26 2.69 -3.03 -1.62
CA VAL A 26 2.36 -4.46 -1.73
C VAL A 26 3.08 -5.07 -2.92
N VAL A 27 2.90 -4.48 -4.11
CA VAL A 27 3.42 -5.04 -5.35
C VAL A 27 4.94 -5.04 -5.36
N ASP A 28 5.57 -3.96 -4.88
CA ASP A 28 7.02 -3.86 -4.79
C ASP A 28 7.61 -4.81 -3.74
N GLY A 29 6.98 -4.91 -2.56
CA GLY A 29 7.36 -5.85 -1.51
C GLY A 29 7.25 -7.31 -1.97
N LEU A 30 6.18 -7.69 -2.68
CA LEU A 30 6.04 -9.01 -3.29
C LEU A 30 7.11 -9.28 -4.35
N ARG A 31 7.46 -8.28 -5.16
CA ARG A 31 8.54 -8.43 -6.15
C ARG A 31 9.89 -8.65 -5.47
N GLN A 32 10.13 -7.96 -4.37
CA GLN A 32 11.33 -8.12 -3.57
C GLN A 32 11.42 -9.50 -2.92
N THR A 33 10.33 -10.04 -2.38
CA THR A 33 10.33 -11.34 -1.71
C THR A 33 10.35 -12.51 -2.70
N LEU A 34 9.69 -12.39 -3.85
CA LEU A 34 9.59 -13.48 -4.84
C LEU A 34 10.77 -13.52 -5.82
N PHE A 35 11.30 -12.35 -6.19
CA PHE A 35 12.30 -12.24 -7.26
C PHE A 35 13.60 -11.54 -6.83
N ALA A 36 13.74 -11.21 -5.54
CA ALA A 36 14.87 -10.43 -5.00
C ALA A 36 15.11 -9.10 -5.74
N ASN A 37 14.08 -8.56 -6.39
CA ASN A 37 14.16 -7.41 -7.31
C ASN A 37 13.12 -6.34 -6.95
N GLY A 38 13.20 -5.80 -5.73
CA GLY A 38 12.36 -4.70 -5.24
C GLY A 38 13.10 -3.37 -5.31
N ALA A 39 12.38 -2.29 -5.65
CA ALA A 39 12.95 -0.94 -5.70
C ALA A 39 12.91 -0.25 -4.32
N LEU A 40 12.02 -0.68 -3.42
CA LEU A 40 11.84 -0.12 -2.09
C LEU A 40 12.39 -1.06 -1.01
N PRO A 41 12.78 -0.55 0.17
CA PRO A 41 13.14 -1.40 1.30
C PRO A 41 11.92 -2.17 1.83
N VAL A 42 12.07 -3.48 2.08
CA VAL A 42 11.01 -4.34 2.66
C VAL A 42 10.39 -3.71 3.91
N VAL A 43 11.23 -3.14 4.78
CA VAL A 43 10.80 -2.53 6.05
C VAL A 43 9.84 -1.36 5.81
N LEU A 44 10.12 -0.52 4.80
CA LEU A 44 9.25 0.59 4.44
C LEU A 44 7.89 0.08 3.94
N SER A 45 7.91 -0.92 3.05
CA SER A 45 6.69 -1.53 2.54
C SER A 45 5.84 -2.13 3.65
N MET A 46 6.46 -2.86 4.58
CA MET A 46 5.75 -3.40 5.75
C MET A 46 5.16 -2.29 6.63
N ALA A 47 5.92 -1.25 6.93
CA ALA A 47 5.44 -0.14 7.76
C ALA A 47 4.21 0.56 7.14
N VAL A 48 4.25 0.85 5.84
CA VAL A 48 3.12 1.49 5.13
C VAL A 48 1.89 0.60 5.15
N LEU A 49 2.05 -0.71 4.92
CA LEU A 49 0.93 -1.66 4.92
C LEU A 49 0.33 -1.85 6.31
N THR A 50 1.15 -1.89 7.36
CA THR A 50 0.65 -1.96 8.74
C THR A 50 -0.13 -0.70 9.09
N VAL A 51 0.38 0.49 8.77
CA VAL A 51 -0.34 1.75 9.00
C VAL A 51 -1.68 1.74 8.26
N PHE A 52 -1.68 1.36 6.98
CA PHE A 52 -2.90 1.29 6.18
C PHE A 52 -3.91 0.30 6.78
N ALA A 53 -3.46 -0.88 7.21
CA ALA A 53 -4.32 -1.89 7.84
C ALA A 53 -4.93 -1.39 9.16
N VAL A 54 -4.14 -0.74 10.02
CA VAL A 54 -4.61 -0.16 11.29
C VAL A 54 -5.65 0.94 11.02
N VAL A 55 -5.40 1.80 10.03
CA VAL A 55 -6.35 2.86 9.64
C VAL A 55 -7.66 2.26 9.15
N CYS A 56 -7.60 1.29 8.23
CA CYS A 56 -8.79 0.59 7.74
C CYS A 56 -9.56 -0.10 8.87
N GLN A 57 -8.86 -0.76 9.78
CA GLN A 57 -9.46 -1.42 10.94
C GLN A 57 -10.15 -0.40 11.85
N TRP A 58 -9.49 0.72 12.15
CA TRP A 58 -10.06 1.80 12.96
C TRP A 58 -11.32 2.40 12.33
N TYR A 59 -11.29 2.69 11.01
CA TYR A 59 -12.46 3.14 10.28
C TYR A 59 -13.59 2.10 10.29
N GLY A 60 -13.26 0.81 10.15
CA GLY A 60 -14.20 -0.29 10.24
C GLY A 60 -14.90 -0.32 11.60
N LEU A 61 -14.13 -0.34 12.70
CA LEU A 61 -14.66 -0.30 14.07
C LEU A 61 -15.59 0.89 14.28
N LYS A 62 -15.18 2.09 13.86
CA LYS A 62 -16.00 3.30 13.99
C LYS A 62 -17.29 3.22 13.16
N SER A 63 -17.23 2.62 11.97
CA SER A 63 -18.41 2.41 11.13
C SER A 63 -19.39 1.43 11.77
N PHE A 64 -18.90 0.36 12.38
CA PHE A 64 -19.72 -0.62 13.08
C PHE A 64 -20.40 -0.02 14.33
N GLN A 65 -19.67 0.78 15.12
CA GLN A 65 -20.23 1.46 16.29
C GLN A 65 -21.39 2.39 15.91
N ARG A 66 -21.24 3.18 14.83
CA ARG A 66 -22.33 4.06 14.33
C ARG A 66 -23.59 3.30 13.94
N ILE A 67 -23.47 2.09 13.40
CA ILE A 67 -24.63 1.28 13.02
C ILE A 67 -25.35 0.74 14.27
N LEU A 68 -24.61 0.40 15.32
CA LEU A 68 -25.17 -0.08 16.59
C LEU A 68 -25.84 1.05 17.40
N GLU A 69 -25.28 2.25 17.40
CA GLU A 69 -25.85 3.43 18.07
C GLU A 69 -27.12 3.97 17.37
N SER A 70 -27.36 3.58 16.11
CA SER A 70 -28.53 3.99 15.31
C SER A 70 -29.76 3.08 15.51
N ARG A 71 -29.69 2.08 16.39
CA ARG A 71 -30.80 1.16 16.71
C ARG A 71 -31.24 1.33 18.15
#